data_AF-A0A9P0E7R4-F1
#
_entry.id   AF-A0A9P0E7R4-F1
#
_cell.length_a   1.000
_cell.length_b   1.000
_cell.length_c   1.000
_cell.angle_alpha   90.00
_cell.angle_beta   90.00
_cell.angle_gamma   90.00
#
_symmetry.space_group_name_H-M   'P 1'
#
loop_
_entity.id
_entity.type
_entity.pdbx_description
1 polymer ?
#
loop_
_entity_poly.entity_id
_entity_poly.type
_entity_poly.pdbx_seq_one_letter_code
_entity_poly.pdbx_strand_id
1 'polypeptide(L)'
;MNGTAIATRVRTVSWQEDEEPGTPKTPRTSTTPGQTMNGNINGHLNGHLKNGNVCEKVNGNSDEKFNGKTVTKFNGKLTNLKGHEKCMFHHDLELDHRPPTREALLPDMSSSYRLLLTSLGEDPDRQGLLKTPERAAKAMLFFTKGYDQCIEDVLNDAVFDEDHDEMVLVKDIEMFSMCEHHLVPFYGKVSIAYLPNKKILGLSKLARIVEIYSRRLQVQERLTKQIALAVTKAVEPAGVAVVVEAVHMCMVMRGVQKINSKTMTSTMLGVFRDDPKTREEFLNLVQSK
;
A
#
# COMPACT_ATOMS: atom_id res chain seq x y z
N MET A 1 -1.61 -46.61 -19.50
CA MET A 1 -0.15 -46.38 -19.58
C MET A 1 0.04 -44.98 -20.15
N ASN A 2 0.64 -43.97 -19.55
CA ASN A 2 1.03 -43.63 -18.19
C ASN A 2 0.81 -42.11 -18.10
N GLY A 3 0.08 -41.64 -17.08
CA GLY A 3 -0.03 -40.21 -16.79
C GLY A 3 1.20 -39.75 -16.03
N THR A 4 1.91 -38.77 -16.57
CA THR A 4 3.05 -38.14 -15.90
C THR A 4 2.57 -36.81 -15.31
N ALA A 5 2.23 -36.82 -14.02
CA ALA A 5 1.96 -35.61 -13.26
C ALA A 5 3.27 -34.82 -13.08
N ILE A 6 3.33 -33.61 -13.64
CA ILE A 6 4.42 -32.67 -13.39
C ILE A 6 4.11 -31.97 -12.06
N ALA A 7 4.76 -32.42 -11.00
CA ALA A 7 4.69 -31.76 -9.69
C ALA A 7 5.46 -30.42 -9.75
N THR A 8 4.73 -29.31 -9.73
CA THR A 8 5.30 -27.96 -9.60
C THR A 8 5.89 -27.81 -8.20
N ARG A 9 7.21 -27.91 -8.09
CA ARG A 9 7.93 -27.75 -6.83
C ARG A 9 8.10 -26.26 -6.54
N VAL A 10 7.21 -25.69 -5.74
CA VAL A 10 7.40 -24.36 -5.14
C VAL A 10 8.61 -24.45 -4.21
N ARG A 11 9.73 -23.83 -4.57
CA ARG A 11 10.85 -23.61 -3.64
C ARG A 11 10.53 -22.34 -2.85
N THR A 12 10.07 -22.50 -1.62
CA THR A 12 10.16 -21.45 -0.60
C THR A 12 11.63 -21.32 -0.20
N VAL A 13 12.22 -20.16 -0.43
CA VAL A 13 13.53 -19.79 0.11
C VAL A 13 13.27 -19.09 1.44
N SER A 14 13.46 -19.81 2.54
CA SER A 14 13.52 -19.21 3.87
C SER A 14 14.94 -18.66 4.09
N TRP A 15 15.06 -17.35 4.21
CA TRP A 15 16.31 -16.72 4.65
C TRP A 15 16.38 -16.82 6.18
N GLN A 16 17.33 -17.59 6.69
CA GLN A 16 17.75 -17.49 8.09
C GLN A 16 18.67 -16.28 8.21
N GLU A 17 18.42 -15.43 9.21
CA GLU A 17 19.31 -14.34 9.56
C GLU A 17 20.68 -14.91 9.96
N ASP A 18 21.75 -14.36 9.37
CA ASP A 18 23.12 -14.77 9.65
C ASP A 18 23.48 -14.45 11.11
N GLU A 19 23.73 -15.50 11.92
CA GLU A 19 24.24 -15.38 13.29
C GLU A 19 25.71 -14.92 13.30
N GLU A 20 26.05 -13.99 14.20
CA GLU A 20 27.40 -13.42 14.33
C GLU A 20 28.51 -14.45 14.68
N PRO A 21 29.75 -14.24 14.23
CA PRO A 21 30.86 -15.18 14.47
C PRO A 21 31.45 -15.00 15.89
N GLY A 22 31.29 -15.99 16.78
CA GLY A 22 32.03 -15.97 18.05
C GLY A 22 31.67 -16.94 19.18
N THR A 23 30.71 -17.87 19.04
CA THR A 23 30.30 -18.74 20.17
C THR A 23 30.69 -20.22 19.96
N PRO A 24 31.36 -20.88 20.94
CA PRO A 24 31.68 -22.31 20.84
C PRO A 24 30.42 -23.18 20.96
N LYS A 25 30.17 -24.05 19.98
CA LYS A 25 29.04 -25.01 19.97
C LYS A 25 29.43 -26.32 20.68
N THR A 26 28.60 -26.77 21.62
CA THR A 26 28.61 -28.17 22.11
C THR A 26 27.53 -28.98 21.37
N PRO A 27 27.71 -30.28 21.09
CA PRO A 27 26.74 -31.05 20.31
C PRO A 27 25.54 -31.45 21.18
N ARG A 28 24.32 -31.14 20.73
CA ARG A 28 23.10 -31.82 21.20
C ARG A 28 22.49 -32.64 20.07
N THR A 29 22.47 -33.96 20.28
CA THR A 29 21.66 -34.92 19.54
C THR A 29 20.26 -34.96 20.14
N SER A 30 19.22 -34.68 19.35
CA SER A 30 17.83 -34.97 19.72
C SER A 30 17.29 -36.11 18.88
N THR A 31 17.22 -37.30 19.46
CA THR A 31 16.45 -38.45 18.98
C THR A 31 15.01 -38.34 19.49
N THR A 32 14.04 -38.39 18.58
CA THR A 32 12.60 -38.54 18.87
C THR A 32 12.28 -40.01 19.15
N PRO A 33 11.56 -40.36 20.23
CA PRO A 33 10.87 -41.64 20.32
C PRO A 33 9.37 -41.44 20.08
N GLY A 34 8.83 -42.18 19.11
CA GLY A 34 7.40 -42.44 19.03
C GLY A 34 7.00 -43.52 20.02
N GLN A 35 5.79 -43.43 20.57
CA GLN A 35 5.02 -44.57 21.03
C GLN A 35 3.53 -44.24 21.10
N THR A 36 2.75 -45.16 20.56
CA THR A 36 1.30 -45.28 20.59
C THR A 36 0.80 -45.72 21.97
N MET A 37 -0.39 -45.28 22.39
CA MET A 37 -1.30 -46.09 23.22
C MET A 37 -2.76 -45.59 23.06
N ASN A 38 -3.64 -46.55 22.82
CA ASN A 38 -5.09 -46.44 22.72
C ASN A 38 -5.74 -46.12 24.09
N GLY A 39 -6.88 -45.44 24.07
CA GLY A 39 -7.73 -45.27 25.25
C GLY A 39 -9.07 -44.62 24.90
N ASN A 40 -10.02 -45.44 24.46
CA ASN A 40 -11.40 -45.07 24.17
C ASN A 40 -12.22 -45.16 25.48
N ILE A 41 -12.94 -44.10 25.88
CA ILE A 41 -14.10 -44.20 26.77
C ILE A 41 -15.12 -43.09 26.45
N ASN A 42 -16.34 -43.54 26.18
CA ASN A 42 -17.56 -42.78 25.97
C ASN A 42 -18.03 -42.04 27.24
N GLY A 43 -18.73 -40.91 27.05
CA GLY A 43 -19.46 -40.23 28.12
C GLY A 43 -20.42 -39.17 27.57
N HIS A 44 -21.67 -39.59 27.37
CA HIS A 44 -22.85 -38.84 26.93
C HIS A 44 -23.31 -37.73 27.90
N LEU A 45 -24.14 -36.80 27.36
CA LEU A 45 -25.25 -36.00 27.92
C LEU A 45 -25.01 -34.48 27.80
N ASN A 46 -25.70 -33.72 26.93
CA ASN A 46 -27.12 -33.36 26.75
C ASN A 46 -27.53 -32.04 27.42
N GLY A 47 -28.16 -31.16 26.61
CA GLY A 47 -29.17 -30.17 27.01
C GLY A 47 -28.64 -28.80 27.45
N HIS A 48 -29.33 -27.68 27.23
CA HIS A 48 -30.51 -27.34 26.43
C HIS A 48 -30.63 -25.80 26.46
N LEU A 49 -30.96 -25.23 25.30
CA LEU A 49 -31.66 -23.98 25.02
C LEU A 49 -32.30 -23.22 26.21
N LYS A 50 -32.21 -21.88 26.21
CA LYS A 50 -33.39 -20.98 26.18
C LYS A 50 -33.08 -19.49 25.93
N ASN A 51 -33.92 -18.92 25.07
CA ASN A 51 -34.07 -17.50 24.70
C ASN A 51 -34.46 -16.58 25.86
N GLY A 52 -34.22 -15.28 25.70
CA GLY A 52 -34.94 -14.24 26.45
C GLY A 52 -34.43 -12.82 26.20
N ASN A 53 -35.02 -12.12 25.22
CA ASN A 53 -34.98 -10.66 25.11
C ASN A 53 -35.71 -10.03 26.32
N VAL A 54 -35.08 -9.08 27.02
CA VAL A 54 -35.80 -7.93 27.61
C VAL A 54 -34.86 -6.71 27.61
N CYS A 55 -35.32 -5.66 26.94
CA CYS A 55 -34.82 -4.31 27.02
C CYS A 55 -35.39 -3.66 28.29
N GLU A 56 -34.55 -3.36 29.28
CA GLU A 56 -34.90 -2.50 30.40
C GLU A 56 -33.98 -1.27 30.41
N LYS A 57 -34.60 -0.13 30.11
CA LYS A 57 -34.05 1.20 30.34
C LYS A 57 -33.98 1.43 31.85
N VAL A 58 -32.78 1.52 32.40
CA VAL A 58 -32.57 2.10 33.73
C VAL A 58 -31.69 3.33 33.56
N ASN A 59 -32.31 4.50 33.73
CA ASN A 59 -31.64 5.77 33.94
C ASN A 59 -30.98 5.74 35.32
N GLY A 60 -29.70 5.36 35.38
CA GLY A 60 -28.85 5.49 36.56
C GLY A 60 -27.78 6.53 36.31
N ASN A 61 -27.95 7.72 36.90
CA ASN A 61 -26.94 8.77 36.92
C ASN A 61 -26.01 8.47 38.12
N SER A 62 -24.83 7.90 37.87
CA SER A 62 -23.78 7.74 38.89
C SER A 62 -22.62 8.66 38.54
N ASP A 63 -22.52 9.76 39.29
CA ASP A 63 -21.39 10.69 39.25
C ASP A 63 -20.16 10.04 39.90
N GLU A 64 -19.24 9.51 39.10
CA GLU A 64 -17.88 9.22 39.57
C GLU A 64 -16.99 10.45 39.36
N LYS A 65 -16.57 11.05 40.48
CA LYS A 65 -15.59 12.14 40.50
C LYS A 65 -14.18 11.55 40.37
N PHE A 66 -13.53 11.79 39.24
CA PHE A 66 -12.07 11.73 39.14
C PHE A 66 -11.53 13.00 38.47
N ASN A 67 -10.79 13.77 39.26
CA ASN A 67 -9.82 14.81 38.85
C ASN A 67 -10.32 15.97 37.93
N GLY A 68 -11.15 16.85 38.49
CA GLY A 68 -10.95 18.31 38.36
C GLY A 68 -10.92 18.98 36.98
N LYS A 69 -11.56 18.45 35.93
CA LYS A 69 -11.79 19.19 34.67
C LYS A 69 -13.21 18.98 34.14
N THR A 70 -13.95 20.09 34.02
CA THR A 70 -15.31 20.14 33.47
C THR A 70 -15.30 19.82 31.96
N VAL A 71 -15.93 18.72 31.55
CA VAL A 71 -16.19 18.43 30.13
C VAL A 71 -17.60 18.93 29.81
N THR A 72 -17.71 19.99 29.02
CA THR A 72 -18.99 20.46 28.48
C THR A 72 -19.42 19.56 27.32
N LYS A 73 -20.51 18.81 27.51
CA LYS A 73 -21.21 18.10 26.41
C LYS A 73 -21.80 19.15 25.45
N PHE A 74 -21.17 19.33 24.28
CA PHE A 74 -21.75 20.11 23.19
C PHE A 74 -22.82 19.28 22.49
N ASN A 75 -24.08 19.66 22.66
CA ASN A 75 -25.23 19.10 21.95
C ASN A 75 -25.58 20.06 20.78
N GLY A 76 -24.95 19.88 19.62
CA GLY A 76 -25.12 20.73 18.45
C GLY A 76 -25.65 19.96 17.24
N LYS A 77 -26.84 20.34 16.76
CA LYS A 77 -27.54 19.82 15.56
C LYS A 77 -26.61 19.74 14.32
N LEU A 78 -26.66 18.62 13.61
CA LEU A 78 -26.07 18.42 12.29
C LEU A 78 -26.62 19.44 11.28
N THR A 79 -25.74 20.25 10.70
CA THR A 79 -25.99 20.91 9.41
C THR A 79 -25.16 20.23 8.33
N ASN A 80 -25.84 19.97 7.21
CA ASN A 80 -25.39 19.20 6.07
C ASN A 80 -24.30 19.97 5.30
N LEU A 81 -23.06 19.49 5.28
CA LEU A 81 -21.97 20.07 4.48
C LEU A 81 -21.35 18.98 3.60
N LYS A 82 -21.60 19.10 2.30
CA LYS A 82 -21.08 18.25 1.21
C LYS A 82 -19.60 18.54 0.99
N GLY A 83 -18.76 17.51 0.82
CA GLY A 83 -17.38 17.73 0.37
C GLY A 83 -16.44 16.52 0.26
N HIS A 84 -16.65 15.45 1.03
CA HIS A 84 -15.66 14.35 1.08
C HIS A 84 -16.26 12.94 1.00
N GLU A 85 -17.56 12.85 0.70
CA GLU A 85 -18.33 11.60 0.67
C GLU A 85 -17.84 10.58 -0.38
N LYS A 86 -17.00 11.02 -1.32
CA LYS A 86 -16.45 10.21 -2.42
C LYS A 86 -14.99 9.80 -2.23
N CYS A 87 -14.34 10.22 -1.15
CA CYS A 87 -12.97 9.80 -0.86
C CYS A 87 -13.02 8.38 -0.31
N MET A 88 -12.69 7.39 -1.14
CA MET A 88 -12.69 5.96 -0.78
C MET A 88 -11.49 5.65 0.14
N PHE A 89 -11.57 6.13 1.37
CA PHE A 89 -10.70 5.74 2.47
C PHE A 89 -11.32 4.56 3.20
N HIS A 90 -11.39 3.38 2.57
CA HIS A 90 -11.79 2.17 3.28
C HIS A 90 -11.02 0.93 2.79
N HIS A 91 -9.90 0.67 3.45
CA HIS A 91 -9.71 -0.59 4.18
C HIS A 91 -8.66 -0.40 5.28
N ASP A 92 -9.04 -0.72 6.51
CA ASP A 92 -8.21 -1.02 7.70
C ASP A 92 -7.73 0.08 8.66
N LEU A 93 -8.44 1.20 8.77
CA LEU A 93 -8.44 1.97 10.02
C LEU A 93 -9.87 2.47 10.29
N GLU A 94 -10.61 1.74 11.13
CA GLU A 94 -11.79 2.27 11.85
C GLU A 94 -11.32 3.36 12.83
N LEU A 95 -10.88 4.49 12.30
CA LEU A 95 -10.82 5.72 13.04
C LEU A 95 -12.14 6.43 12.80
N ASP A 96 -12.97 6.47 13.83
CA ASP A 96 -14.24 7.21 13.91
C ASP A 96 -13.99 8.74 13.91
N HIS A 97 -13.07 9.19 13.09
CA HIS A 97 -12.52 10.52 13.08
C HIS A 97 -12.77 11.11 11.71
N ARG A 98 -13.57 12.18 11.67
CA ARG A 98 -13.40 13.20 10.63
C ARG A 98 -11.90 13.53 10.63
N PRO A 99 -11.10 13.09 9.64
CA PRO A 99 -9.68 13.33 9.71
C PRO A 99 -9.54 14.86 9.69
N PRO A 100 -8.86 15.46 10.69
CA PRO A 100 -8.56 16.87 10.57
C PRO A 100 -7.72 17.03 9.29
N THR A 101 -7.82 18.16 8.59
CA THR A 101 -7.10 18.33 7.32
C THR A 101 -5.62 17.96 7.51
N ARG A 102 -4.90 17.49 6.49
CA ARG A 102 -3.52 16.99 6.67
C ARG A 102 -2.61 18.01 7.35
N GLU A 103 -2.90 19.29 7.16
CA GLU A 103 -2.23 20.41 7.81
C GLU A 103 -2.38 20.38 9.34
N ALA A 104 -3.50 19.90 9.86
CA ALA A 104 -3.74 19.74 11.28
C ALA A 104 -2.88 18.62 11.92
N LEU A 105 -2.33 17.70 11.12
CA LEU A 105 -1.37 16.69 11.60
C LEU A 105 0.05 17.26 11.74
N LEU A 106 0.33 18.44 11.17
CA LEU A 106 1.67 19.02 11.14
C LEU A 106 2.30 19.18 12.54
N PRO A 107 1.60 19.66 13.59
CA PRO A 107 2.20 19.81 14.91
C PRO A 107 2.68 18.47 15.50
N ASP A 108 1.86 17.42 15.40
CA ASP A 108 2.16 16.10 15.97
C ASP A 108 3.28 15.40 15.18
N MET A 109 3.23 15.47 13.85
CA MET A 109 4.30 14.95 12.99
C MET A 109 5.62 15.68 13.23
N SER A 110 5.59 17.02 13.36
CA SER A 110 6.78 17.80 13.67
C SER A 110 7.36 17.40 15.02
N SER A 111 6.52 17.18 16.04
CA SER A 111 6.96 16.70 17.35
C SER A 111 7.63 15.32 17.24
N SER A 112 7.06 14.43 16.43
CA SER A 112 7.63 13.10 16.15
C SER A 112 9.00 13.18 15.47
N TYR A 113 9.16 14.05 14.48
CA TYR A 113 10.47 14.26 13.84
C TYR A 113 11.50 14.89 14.79
N ARG A 114 11.09 15.79 15.69
CA ARG A 114 12.00 16.33 16.71
C ARG A 114 12.47 15.24 17.68
N LEU A 115 11.56 14.34 18.07
CA LEU A 115 11.89 13.17 18.89
C LEU A 115 12.88 12.25 18.16
N LEU A 116 12.68 12.00 16.86
CA LEU A 116 13.61 11.22 16.05
C LEU A 116 15.02 11.84 16.03
N LEU A 117 15.14 13.15 15.81
CA LEU A 117 16.44 13.84 15.85
C LEU A 117 17.14 13.65 17.20
N THR A 118 16.41 13.87 18.30
CA THR A 118 16.94 13.68 19.66
C THR A 118 17.38 12.23 19.88
N SER A 119 16.59 11.27 19.41
CA SER A 119 16.86 9.83 19.55
C SER A 119 18.06 9.36 18.72
N LEU A 120 18.40 10.07 17.65
CA LEU A 120 19.62 9.85 16.85
C LEU A 120 20.87 10.47 17.51
N GLY A 121 20.74 11.16 18.64
CA GLY A 121 21.83 11.85 19.33
C GLY A 121 22.17 13.23 18.76
N GLU A 122 21.30 13.80 17.91
CA GLU A 122 21.46 15.15 17.36
C GLU A 122 20.90 16.20 18.32
N ASP A 123 21.45 17.41 18.26
CA ASP A 123 20.92 18.60 18.94
C ASP A 123 19.84 19.26 18.05
N PRO A 124 18.54 19.14 18.38
CA PRO A 124 17.48 19.71 17.55
C PRO A 124 17.47 21.24 17.53
N ASP A 125 18.17 21.88 18.47
CA ASP A 125 18.21 23.33 18.63
C ASP A 125 19.37 23.99 17.88
N ARG A 126 20.26 23.20 17.25
CA ARG A 126 21.31 23.72 16.36
C ARG A 126 20.71 24.38 15.11
N GLN A 127 21.36 25.43 14.61
CA GLN A 127 20.87 26.29 13.52
C GLN A 127 20.27 25.51 12.32
N GLY A 128 20.93 24.42 11.89
CA GLY A 128 20.49 23.61 10.76
C GLY A 128 19.21 22.79 11.01
N LEU A 129 18.93 22.41 12.26
CA LEU A 129 17.84 21.51 12.64
C LEU A 129 16.61 22.20 13.21
N LEU A 130 16.71 23.47 13.61
CA LEU A 130 15.59 24.24 14.19
C LEU A 130 14.26 24.11 13.42
N LYS A 131 14.34 24.08 12.09
CA LYS A 131 13.18 23.96 11.18
C LYS A 131 13.06 22.59 10.52
N THR A 132 13.96 21.64 10.80
CA THR A 132 13.93 20.29 10.21
C THR A 132 12.66 19.54 10.55
N PRO A 133 12.15 19.52 11.80
CA PRO A 133 10.96 18.76 12.12
C PRO A 133 9.73 19.18 11.29
N GLU A 134 9.52 20.49 11.15
CA GLU A 134 8.44 21.05 10.34
C GLU A 134 8.61 20.74 8.85
N ARG A 135 9.84 20.89 8.31
CA ARG A 135 10.14 20.57 6.90
C ARG A 135 9.95 19.08 6.60
N ALA A 136 10.40 18.21 7.50
CA ALA A 136 10.27 16.76 7.35
C ALA A 136 8.81 16.31 7.40
N ALA A 137 8.01 16.87 8.31
CA ALA A 137 6.56 16.64 8.36
C ALA A 137 5.87 17.03 7.05
N LYS A 138 6.12 18.25 6.56
CA LYS A 138 5.59 18.73 5.28
C LYS A 138 6.00 17.84 4.10
N ALA A 139 7.27 17.41 4.07
CA ALA A 139 7.77 16.51 3.03
C ALA A 139 7.05 15.15 3.04
N MET A 140 6.89 14.54 4.22
CA MET A 140 6.19 13.26 4.36
C MET A 140 4.72 13.37 3.94
N LEU A 141 4.05 14.47 4.32
CA LEU A 141 2.68 14.73 3.88
C LEU A 141 2.59 14.84 2.35
N PHE A 142 3.55 15.49 1.70
CA PHE A 142 3.62 15.57 0.23
C PHE A 142 3.91 14.22 -0.43
N PHE A 143 4.84 13.43 0.12
CA PHE A 143 5.15 12.08 -0.38
C PHE A 143 3.97 11.12 -0.28
N THR A 144 2.99 11.42 0.58
CA THR A 144 1.80 10.60 0.81
C THR A 144 0.50 11.31 0.40
N LYS A 145 0.56 12.38 -0.40
CA LYS A 145 -0.64 13.14 -0.85
C LYS A 145 -1.58 12.36 -1.77
N GLY A 146 -1.13 11.23 -2.31
CA GLY A 146 -1.90 10.40 -3.22
C GLY A 146 -3.07 9.66 -2.53
N TYR A 147 -3.07 9.60 -1.20
CA TYR A 147 -4.20 9.06 -0.43
C TYR A 147 -5.44 9.95 -0.49
N ASP A 148 -5.26 11.25 -0.70
CA ASP A 148 -6.36 12.23 -0.70
C ASP A 148 -6.91 12.50 -2.11
N GLN A 149 -6.35 11.84 -3.12
CA GLN A 149 -6.72 12.02 -4.51
C GLN A 149 -7.69 10.93 -4.97
N CYS A 150 -8.80 11.38 -5.53
CA CYS A 150 -9.78 10.54 -6.20
C CYS A 150 -9.43 10.43 -7.70
N ILE A 151 -9.53 9.23 -8.28
CA ILE A 151 -9.22 9.03 -9.71
C ILE A 151 -10.21 9.79 -10.56
N GLU A 152 -11.49 9.73 -10.20
CA GLU A 152 -12.60 10.37 -10.90
C GLU A 152 -12.37 11.88 -11.06
N ASP A 153 -11.89 12.56 -10.00
CA ASP A 153 -11.57 13.99 -10.03
C ASP A 153 -10.33 14.28 -10.88
N VAL A 154 -9.39 13.34 -10.97
CA VAL A 154 -8.19 13.48 -11.80
C VAL A 154 -8.51 13.30 -13.27
N LEU A 155 -9.43 12.39 -13.62
CA LEU A 155 -9.85 12.14 -15.00
C LEU A 155 -10.55 13.37 -15.61
N ASN A 156 -11.43 14.06 -14.86
CA ASN A 156 -12.03 15.36 -15.20
C ASN A 156 -12.43 15.49 -16.68
N ASP A 157 -13.28 14.58 -17.15
CA ASP A 157 -13.81 14.52 -18.52
C ASP A 157 -12.77 14.49 -19.65
N ALA A 158 -11.51 14.13 -19.36
CA ALA A 158 -10.46 13.99 -20.37
C ALA A 158 -10.46 12.60 -21.02
N VAL A 159 -11.65 12.04 -21.22
CA VAL A 159 -11.89 10.84 -22.00
C VAL A 159 -12.54 11.29 -23.30
N PHE A 160 -11.92 10.96 -24.42
CA PHE A 160 -12.34 11.40 -25.74
C PHE A 160 -12.82 10.19 -26.53
N ASP A 161 -13.95 10.35 -27.22
CA ASP A 161 -14.42 9.37 -28.19
C ASP A 161 -13.67 9.60 -29.50
N GLU A 162 -12.72 8.72 -29.79
CA GLU A 162 -11.90 8.77 -31.00
C GLU A 162 -11.88 7.37 -31.62
N ASP A 163 -12.04 7.28 -32.94
CA ASP A 163 -12.05 5.99 -33.65
C ASP A 163 -10.61 5.48 -33.85
N HIS A 164 -9.95 5.15 -32.74
CA HIS A 164 -8.61 4.62 -32.69
C HIS A 164 -8.61 3.28 -31.96
N ASP A 165 -8.05 2.26 -32.58
CA ASP A 165 -7.99 0.88 -32.08
C ASP A 165 -6.56 0.33 -32.01
N GLU A 166 -5.56 1.16 -32.32
CA GLU A 166 -4.13 0.81 -32.23
C GLU A 166 -3.54 1.11 -30.84
N MET A 167 -2.36 0.55 -30.57
CA MET A 167 -1.70 0.67 -29.27
C MET A 167 -1.28 2.11 -28.98
N VAL A 168 -1.74 2.65 -27.85
CA VAL A 168 -1.24 3.93 -27.30
C VAL A 168 -0.24 3.63 -26.20
N LEU A 169 1.01 4.08 -26.37
CA LEU A 169 2.10 3.91 -25.40
C LEU A 169 2.59 5.28 -24.89
N VAL A 170 2.61 5.44 -23.56
CA VAL A 170 3.36 6.49 -22.88
C VAL A 170 4.44 5.82 -22.04
N LYS A 171 5.70 5.97 -22.47
CA LYS A 171 6.87 5.43 -21.76
C LYS A 171 7.67 6.52 -21.05
N ASP A 172 8.57 6.09 -20.17
CA ASP A 172 9.50 6.96 -19.45
C ASP A 172 8.85 7.97 -18.50
N ILE A 173 7.67 7.67 -17.95
CA ILE A 173 7.03 8.51 -16.92
C ILE A 173 7.86 8.40 -15.63
N GLU A 174 8.48 9.49 -15.18
CA GLU A 174 9.22 9.46 -13.92
C GLU A 174 8.31 9.22 -12.71
N MET A 175 8.76 8.38 -11.80
CA MET A 175 8.02 7.98 -10.63
C MET A 175 8.90 8.04 -9.38
N PHE A 176 8.33 8.59 -8.31
CA PHE A 176 8.90 8.60 -6.97
C PHE A 176 7.87 8.06 -5.99
N SER A 177 8.23 7.05 -5.21
CA SER A 177 7.38 6.45 -4.19
C SER A 177 8.16 6.15 -2.92
N MET A 178 7.46 5.71 -1.88
CA MET A 178 8.02 5.42 -0.56
C MET A 178 7.82 3.95 -0.22
N CYS A 179 8.90 3.23 0.06
CA CYS A 179 8.83 1.84 0.48
C CYS A 179 8.14 1.77 1.85
N GLU A 180 7.02 1.08 1.94
CA GLU A 180 6.24 1.00 3.19
C GLU A 180 6.98 0.29 4.33
N HIS A 181 7.90 -0.63 4.01
CA HIS A 181 8.66 -1.38 5.00
C HIS A 181 9.71 -0.54 5.75
N HIS A 182 10.23 0.51 5.12
CA HIS A 182 11.38 1.26 5.66
C HIS A 182 11.17 2.77 5.65
N LEU A 183 10.07 3.28 5.07
CA LEU A 183 9.83 4.71 4.85
C LEU A 183 11.00 5.39 4.12
N VAL A 184 11.57 4.68 3.14
CA VAL A 184 12.71 5.12 2.34
C VAL A 184 12.30 5.13 0.86
N PRO A 185 12.72 6.13 0.05
CA PRO A 185 12.27 6.23 -1.33
C PRO A 185 12.67 5.04 -2.21
N PHE A 186 11.80 4.71 -3.16
CA PHE A 186 12.18 4.03 -4.39
C PHE A 186 11.68 4.86 -5.58
N TYR A 187 12.47 4.92 -6.64
CA TYR A 187 12.21 5.81 -7.77
C TYR A 187 12.63 5.16 -9.07
N GLY A 188 12.05 5.60 -10.17
CA GLY A 188 12.31 5.02 -11.46
C GLY A 188 11.34 5.51 -12.52
N LYS A 189 10.97 4.62 -13.42
CA LYS A 189 10.15 4.93 -14.59
C LYS A 189 8.98 3.98 -14.72
N VAL A 190 7.88 4.50 -15.25
CA VAL A 190 6.68 3.75 -15.59
C VAL A 190 6.43 3.87 -17.08
N SER A 191 6.12 2.75 -17.71
CA SER A 191 5.63 2.68 -19.08
C SER A 191 4.24 2.08 -19.08
N ILE A 192 3.30 2.78 -19.70
CA ILE A 192 1.89 2.38 -19.76
C ILE A 192 1.49 2.29 -21.22
N ALA A 193 0.95 1.14 -21.63
CA ALA A 193 0.26 0.97 -22.89
C ALA A 193 -1.18 0.52 -22.68
N TYR A 194 -2.06 0.89 -23.59
CA TYR A 194 -3.40 0.34 -23.67
C TYR A 194 -3.86 0.27 -25.12
N LEU A 195 -4.80 -0.64 -25.40
CA LEU A 195 -5.49 -0.76 -26.67
C LEU A 195 -6.88 -0.15 -26.51
N PRO A 196 -7.12 1.07 -27.03
CA PRO A 196 -8.38 1.76 -26.84
C PRO A 196 -9.56 0.96 -27.43
N ASN A 197 -10.74 1.13 -26.85
CA ASN A 197 -12.00 0.66 -27.41
C ASN A 197 -12.90 1.88 -27.62
N LYS A 198 -12.62 2.65 -28.67
CA LYS A 198 -13.27 3.93 -29.03
C LYS A 198 -13.06 5.08 -28.04
N LYS A 199 -12.52 4.83 -26.84
CA LYS A 199 -12.24 5.84 -25.82
C LYS A 199 -10.74 5.98 -25.60
N ILE A 200 -10.24 7.20 -25.78
CA ILE A 200 -8.85 7.58 -25.50
C ILE A 200 -8.79 8.41 -24.22
N LEU A 201 -7.77 8.15 -23.40
CA LEU A 201 -7.44 8.97 -22.25
C LEU A 201 -6.42 10.06 -22.64
N GLY A 202 -6.67 11.30 -22.23
CA GLY A 202 -5.69 12.38 -22.41
C GLY A 202 -4.33 12.01 -21.80
N LEU A 203 -3.24 12.12 -22.57
CA LEU A 203 -1.92 11.59 -22.21
C LEU A 203 -1.42 12.04 -20.83
N SER A 204 -1.67 13.29 -20.45
CA SER A 204 -1.28 13.84 -19.14
C SER A 204 -1.96 13.12 -17.96
N LYS A 205 -3.11 12.48 -18.17
CA LYS A 205 -3.83 11.75 -17.12
C LYS A 205 -3.16 10.44 -16.76
N LEU A 206 -2.45 9.79 -17.69
CA LEU A 206 -1.66 8.59 -17.37
C LEU A 206 -0.57 8.91 -16.34
N ALA A 207 0.16 10.02 -16.54
CA ALA A 207 1.14 10.49 -15.56
C ALA A 207 0.50 10.85 -14.21
N ARG A 208 -0.69 11.46 -14.21
CA ARG A 208 -1.42 11.76 -12.96
C ARG A 208 -1.89 10.49 -12.23
N ILE A 209 -2.33 9.46 -12.95
CA ILE A 209 -2.65 8.15 -12.36
C ILE A 209 -1.41 7.56 -11.67
N VAL A 210 -0.24 7.64 -12.32
CA VAL A 210 1.04 7.22 -11.69
C VAL A 210 1.28 8.01 -10.40
N GLU A 211 1.05 9.33 -10.39
CA GLU A 211 1.26 10.17 -9.20
C GLU A 211 0.31 9.81 -8.04
N ILE A 212 -0.98 9.56 -8.29
CA ILE A 212 -1.97 9.17 -7.25
C ILE A 212 -1.48 7.94 -6.46
N TYR A 213 -0.96 6.93 -7.16
CA TYR A 213 -0.56 5.69 -6.50
C TYR A 213 0.89 5.70 -5.99
N SER A 214 1.79 6.41 -6.68
CA SER A 214 3.19 6.49 -6.25
C SER A 214 3.37 7.40 -5.02
N ARG A 215 2.53 8.42 -4.85
CA ARG A 215 2.52 9.29 -3.66
C ARG A 215 1.79 8.65 -2.47
N ARG A 216 2.18 7.42 -2.14
CA ARG A 216 1.68 6.59 -1.03
C ARG A 216 2.84 5.78 -0.45
N LEU A 217 2.62 5.15 0.69
CA LEU A 217 3.47 4.05 1.15
C LEU A 217 3.13 2.82 0.31
N GLN A 218 4.14 2.20 -0.30
CA GLN A 218 3.94 1.22 -1.35
C GLN A 218 4.91 0.03 -1.31
N VAL A 219 4.44 -1.00 -2.01
CA VAL A 219 5.21 -2.12 -2.58
C VAL A 219 5.11 -2.00 -4.11
N GLN A 220 6.22 -2.20 -4.83
CA GLN A 220 6.29 -1.90 -6.28
C GLN A 220 5.30 -2.74 -7.10
N GLU A 221 5.10 -4.00 -6.73
CA GLU A 221 4.15 -4.94 -7.31
C GLU A 221 2.72 -4.41 -7.19
N ARG A 222 2.36 -3.89 -6.00
CA ARG A 222 1.04 -3.31 -5.74
C ARG A 222 0.82 -2.04 -6.53
N LEU A 223 1.80 -1.14 -6.53
CA LEU A 223 1.81 0.10 -7.33
C LEU A 223 1.54 -0.21 -8.81
N THR A 224 2.28 -1.16 -9.37
CA THR A 224 2.16 -1.56 -10.78
C THR A 224 0.74 -2.05 -11.10
N LYS A 225 0.18 -2.91 -10.25
CA LYS A 225 -1.17 -3.45 -10.42
C LYS A 225 -2.24 -2.36 -10.29
N GLN A 226 -2.09 -1.45 -9.33
CA GLN A 226 -3.04 -0.36 -9.10
C GLN A 226 -3.13 0.59 -10.30
N ILE A 227 -1.99 0.95 -10.90
CA ILE A 227 -1.96 1.78 -12.11
C ILE A 227 -2.71 1.10 -13.26
N ALA A 228 -2.43 -0.19 -13.52
CA ALA A 228 -3.08 -0.92 -14.61
C ALA A 228 -4.61 -1.01 -14.43
N LEU A 229 -5.06 -1.29 -13.19
CA LEU A 229 -6.48 -1.35 -12.85
C LEU A 229 -7.16 0.01 -12.98
N ALA A 230 -6.48 1.10 -12.60
CA ALA A 230 -7.03 2.45 -12.71
C ALA A 230 -7.24 2.87 -14.17
N VAL A 231 -6.27 2.59 -15.06
CA VAL A 231 -6.43 2.83 -16.50
C VAL A 231 -7.56 1.99 -17.06
N THR A 232 -7.66 0.71 -16.66
CA THR A 232 -8.76 -0.17 -17.07
C THR A 232 -10.11 0.39 -16.67
N LYS A 233 -10.25 0.87 -15.42
CA LYS A 233 -11.48 1.49 -14.91
C LYS A 233 -11.81 2.81 -15.61
N ALA A 234 -10.80 3.57 -16.03
CA ALA A 234 -10.98 4.90 -16.61
C ALA A 234 -11.56 4.88 -18.03
N VAL A 235 -11.09 3.96 -18.89
CA VAL A 235 -11.43 3.96 -20.33
C VAL A 235 -11.92 2.63 -20.87
N GLU A 236 -12.03 1.59 -20.03
CA GLU A 236 -12.49 0.24 -20.42
C GLU A 236 -11.85 -0.27 -21.74
N PRO A 237 -10.51 -0.24 -21.84
CA PRO A 237 -9.81 -0.59 -23.07
C PRO A 237 -9.85 -2.11 -23.30
N ALA A 238 -9.54 -2.54 -24.53
CA ALA A 238 -9.39 -3.96 -24.85
C ALA A 238 -8.26 -4.63 -24.04
N GLY A 239 -7.24 -3.86 -23.64
CA GLY A 239 -6.21 -4.31 -22.72
C GLY A 239 -5.35 -3.17 -22.21
N VAL A 240 -4.63 -3.43 -21.11
CA VAL A 240 -3.66 -2.52 -20.50
C VAL A 240 -2.38 -3.27 -20.15
N ALA A 241 -1.24 -2.65 -20.39
CA ALA A 241 0.06 -3.09 -19.94
C ALA A 241 0.76 -1.99 -19.15
N VAL A 242 1.30 -2.34 -17.99
CA VAL A 242 2.14 -1.44 -17.19
C VAL A 242 3.44 -2.15 -16.86
N VAL A 243 4.56 -1.46 -17.06
CA VAL A 243 5.89 -1.87 -16.60
C VAL A 243 6.45 -0.77 -15.71
N VAL A 244 6.96 -1.15 -14.56
CA VAL A 244 7.68 -0.26 -13.63
C VAL A 244 9.09 -0.79 -13.46
N GLU A 245 10.08 0.05 -13.74
CA GLU A 245 11.50 -0.19 -13.44
C GLU A 245 11.91 0.81 -12.37
N ALA A 246 12.39 0.34 -11.21
CA ALA A 246 12.79 1.23 -10.12
C ALA A 246 14.03 0.76 -9.35
N VAL A 247 14.70 1.75 -8.75
CA VAL A 247 15.80 1.58 -7.80
C VAL A 247 15.26 1.81 -6.39
N HIS A 248 15.58 0.90 -5.48
CA HIS A 248 15.12 0.94 -4.09
C HIS A 248 16.24 1.40 -3.17
N MET A 249 16.09 2.58 -2.55
CA MET A 249 17.15 3.09 -1.66
C MET A 249 17.34 2.19 -0.43
N CYS A 250 16.32 1.45 -0.01
CA CYS A 250 16.45 0.43 1.04
C CYS A 250 17.43 -0.71 0.69
N MET A 251 17.74 -0.92 -0.59
CA MET A 251 18.77 -1.88 -1.07
C MET A 251 20.10 -1.21 -1.44
N VAL A 252 20.10 0.10 -1.70
CA VAL A 252 21.29 0.83 -2.18
C VAL A 252 22.08 1.45 -1.03
N MET A 253 21.43 2.22 -0.16
CA MET A 253 22.13 2.96 0.90
C MET A 253 22.22 2.20 2.23
N ARG A 254 21.56 1.04 2.35
CA ARG A 254 21.59 0.17 3.53
C ARG A 254 21.39 -1.30 3.15
N GLY A 255 21.48 -2.19 4.13
CA GLY A 255 21.27 -3.63 3.93
C GLY A 255 22.29 -4.22 2.97
N VAL A 256 21.82 -4.78 1.84
CA VAL A 256 22.67 -5.47 0.85
C VAL A 256 23.54 -4.55 -0.01
N GLN A 257 23.29 -3.24 -0.01
CA GLN A 257 24.10 -2.19 -0.66
C GLN A 257 24.46 -2.46 -2.13
N LYS A 258 23.48 -2.82 -2.96
CA LYS A 258 23.67 -3.11 -4.40
C LYS A 258 23.27 -1.91 -5.26
N ILE A 259 24.24 -1.04 -5.53
CA ILE A 259 24.06 0.24 -6.25
C ILE A 259 23.41 0.07 -7.64
N ASN A 260 23.77 -0.99 -8.36
CA ASN A 260 23.29 -1.23 -9.72
C ASN A 260 22.00 -2.06 -9.78
N SER A 261 21.47 -2.49 -8.63
CA SER A 261 20.28 -3.34 -8.60
C SER A 261 19.05 -2.54 -9.00
N LYS A 262 18.25 -3.12 -9.91
CA LYS A 262 16.98 -2.57 -10.34
C LYS A 262 15.91 -3.64 -10.28
N THR A 263 14.71 -3.24 -9.89
CA THR A 263 13.55 -4.13 -9.83
C THR A 263 12.60 -3.76 -10.96
N MET A 264 12.24 -4.76 -11.77
CA MET A 264 11.22 -4.63 -12.80
C MET A 264 9.98 -5.41 -12.40
N THR A 265 8.82 -4.75 -12.45
CA THR A 265 7.50 -5.35 -12.22
C THR A 265 6.60 -5.02 -13.39
N SER A 266 5.67 -5.91 -13.70
CA SER A 266 4.71 -5.67 -14.77
C SER A 266 3.32 -6.17 -14.41
N THR A 267 2.31 -5.58 -15.02
CA THR A 267 0.92 -6.04 -14.96
C THR A 267 0.30 -5.93 -16.33
N MET A 268 -0.18 -7.06 -16.84
CA MET A 268 -0.86 -7.18 -18.13
C MET A 268 -2.33 -7.56 -17.89
N LEU A 269 -3.24 -6.88 -18.58
CA LEU A 269 -4.69 -7.06 -18.52
C LEU A 269 -5.28 -7.10 -19.94
N GLY A 270 -6.38 -7.82 -20.11
CA GLY A 270 -7.06 -7.97 -21.41
C GLY A 270 -6.13 -8.53 -22.49
N VAL A 271 -6.19 -7.96 -23.70
CA VAL A 271 -5.41 -8.43 -24.86
C VAL A 271 -3.90 -8.55 -24.57
N PHE A 272 -3.30 -7.67 -23.74
CA PHE A 272 -1.88 -7.79 -23.37
C PHE A 272 -1.55 -9.04 -22.54
N ARG A 273 -2.52 -9.60 -21.83
CA ARG A 273 -2.37 -10.87 -21.10
C ARG A 273 -2.59 -12.06 -22.03
N ASP A 274 -3.63 -11.97 -22.84
CA ASP A 274 -4.15 -13.12 -23.58
C ASP A 274 -3.45 -13.32 -24.94
N ASP A 275 -3.00 -12.25 -25.60
CA ASP A 275 -2.23 -12.31 -26.85
C ASP A 275 -0.73 -12.05 -26.60
N PRO A 276 0.13 -13.07 -26.79
CA PRO A 276 1.58 -12.92 -26.72
C PRO A 276 2.15 -11.91 -27.72
N LYS A 277 1.57 -11.75 -28.91
CA LYS A 277 2.12 -10.87 -29.96
C LYS A 277 2.01 -9.41 -29.56
N THR A 278 0.83 -8.97 -29.13
CA THR A 278 0.63 -7.62 -28.57
C THR A 278 1.56 -7.36 -27.38
N ARG A 279 1.74 -8.36 -26.51
CA ARG A 279 2.66 -8.22 -25.36
C ARG A 279 4.11 -8.05 -25.79
N GLU A 280 4.58 -8.83 -26.76
CA GLU A 280 5.93 -8.72 -27.31
C GLU A 280 6.16 -7.37 -27.99
N GLU A 281 5.20 -6.90 -28.80
CA GLU A 281 5.24 -5.58 -29.41
C GLU A 281 5.46 -4.48 -28.37
N PHE A 282 4.66 -4.46 -27.30
CA PHE A 282 4.83 -3.50 -26.21
C PHE A 282 6.18 -3.60 -25.52
N LEU A 283 6.62 -4.81 -25.16
CA LEU A 283 7.90 -4.99 -24.47
C LEU A 283 9.08 -4.54 -25.34
N ASN A 284 8.99 -4.71 -26.67
CA ASN A 284 9.99 -4.24 -27.62
C ASN A 284 9.98 -2.71 -27.72
N LEU A 285 8.81 -2.06 -27.76
CA LEU A 285 8.68 -0.60 -27.81
C LEU A 285 9.15 0.10 -26.52
N VAL A 286 9.00 -0.57 -25.37
CA VAL A 286 9.53 -0.08 -24.09
C VAL A 286 11.06 -0.19 -24.03
N GLN A 287 11.64 -1.23 -24.64
CA GLN A 287 13.09 -1.44 -24.66
C GLN A 287 13.83 -0.64 -25.74
N SER A 288 13.13 -0.19 -26.78
CA SER A 288 13.73 0.65 -27.82
C SER A 288 14.21 1.97 -27.23
N LYS A 289 15.46 2.32 -27.50
CA LYS A 289 16.08 3.58 -27.07
C LYS A 289 15.76 4.71 -28.04
#